data_AF-A0A2N7DP24-F1
#
_entry.id   AF-A0A2N7DP24-F1
#
_cell.length_a   1.000
_cell.length_b   1.000
_cell.length_c   1.000
_cell.angle_alpha   90.00
_cell.angle_beta   90.00
_cell.angle_gamma   90.00
#
_symmetry.space_group_name_H-M   'P 1'
#
loop_
_entity.id
_entity.type
_entity.pdbx_description
1 polymer ?
#
loop_
_entity_poly.entity_id
_entity_poly.type
_entity_poly.pdbx_seq_one_letter_code
_entity_poly.pdbx_strand_id
1 'polypeptide(L)' 'MNTHEQQRFDFLYEQHLTNLTLQGKRPATIDAYSRAVRRISAYFDTCPDNLSTNDLKRYFSSLIDSHSIVFL' A
#
# COMPACT_ATOMS: atom_id res chain seq x y z
N MET A 1 -12.25 6.40 2.89
CA MET A 1 -11.72 6.45 4.26
C MET A 1 -12.38 7.60 4.99
N ASN A 2 -12.86 7.37 6.21
CA ASN A 2 -13.30 8.47 7.07
C ASN A 2 -12.10 9.22 7.70
N THR A 3 -12.35 10.35 8.37
CA THR A 3 -11.30 11.19 8.95
C THR A 3 -10.40 10.45 9.94
N HIS A 4 -10.96 9.56 10.77
CA HIS A 4 -10.18 8.78 11.74
C HIS A 4 -9.30 7.74 11.05
N GLU A 5 -9.83 7.07 10.02
CA GLU A 5 -9.06 6.12 9.21
C GLU A 5 -7.93 6.82 8.45
N GLN A 6 -8.17 8.03 7.93
CA GLN A 6 -7.16 8.82 7.24
C GLN A 6 -6.02 9.21 8.18
N GLN A 7 -6.33 9.71 9.38
CA GLN A 7 -5.31 10.04 10.39
C GLN A 7 -4.49 8.80 10.79
N ARG A 8 -5.15 7.64 10.93
CA ARG A 8 -4.47 6.37 11.22
C ARG A 8 -3.57 5.95 10.06
N PHE A 9 -4.05 6.10 8.83
CA PHE A 9 -3.27 5.83 7.62
C PHE A 9 -2.01 6.69 7.56
N ASP A 10 -2.14 8.00 7.74
CA ASP A 10 -1.03 8.94 7.67
C ASP A 10 0.05 8.58 8.72
N PHE A 11 -0.37 8.28 9.94
CA PHE A 11 0.53 7.84 11.01
C PHE A 11 1.28 6.56 10.66
N LEU A 12 0.57 5.52 10.20
CA LEU A 12 1.17 4.24 9.82
C LEU A 12 2.08 4.37 8.59
N TYR A 13 1.72 5.24 7.66
CA TYR A 13 2.49 5.52 6.46
C TYR A 13 3.84 6.18 6.80
N GLU A 14 3.84 7.19 7.68
CA GLU A 14 5.08 7.81 8.15
C GLU A 14 5.98 6.83 8.93
N GLN A 15 5.38 5.97 9.75
CA GLN A 15 6.12 4.89 10.42
C GLN A 15 6.74 3.92 9.40
N HIS A 16 6.00 3.56 8.35
CA HIS A 16 6.50 2.70 7.28
C HIS A 16 7.71 3.31 6.55
N LEU A 17 7.64 4.60 6.19
CA LEU A 17 8.75 5.33 5.56
C LEU A 17 9.98 5.38 6.46
N THR A 18 9.77 5.72 7.73
CA THR A 18 10.84 5.78 8.74
C THR A 18 11.52 4.42 8.88
N ASN A 19 10.74 3.35 8.99
CA ASN A 19 11.27 1.99 9.14
C ASN A 19 12.07 1.54 7.92
N LEU A 20 11.61 1.81 6.70
CA LEU A 20 12.37 1.46 5.50
C LEU A 20 13.67 2.27 5.38
N THR A 21 13.65 3.53 5.81
CA THR A 21 14.85 4.38 5.87
C THR A 21 15.86 3.84 6.87
N LEU A 22 15.41 3.48 8.08
CA LEU A 22 16.26 2.87 9.12
C LEU A 22 16.83 1.52 8.71
N GLN A 23 16.12 0.77 7.87
CA GLN A 23 16.62 -0.48 7.27
C GLN A 23 17.67 -0.26 6.16
N GLY A 24 17.99 0.99 5.82
CA GLY A 24 18.94 1.33 4.76
C GLY A 24 18.45 0.97 3.37
N LYS A 25 17.13 0.94 3.14
CA LYS A 25 16.58 0.67 1.79
C LYS A 25 16.92 1.82 0.85
N ARG A 26 17.14 1.49 -0.43
CA ARG A 26 17.38 2.49 -1.48
C ARG A 26 16.11 3.34 -1.67
N PRO A 27 16.24 4.64 -2.02
CA PRO A 27 15.08 5.51 -2.27
C PRO A 27 14.08 4.93 -3.27
N ALA A 28 14.55 4.27 -4.34
CA ALA A 28 13.68 3.62 -5.32
C ALA A 28 12.87 2.45 -4.73
N THR A 29 13.44 1.70 -3.78
CA THR A 29 12.74 0.63 -3.07
C THR A 29 11.69 1.20 -2.11
N ILE A 30 12.04 2.28 -1.41
CA ILE A 30 11.11 3.00 -0.54
C ILE A 30 9.92 3.49 -1.35
N ASP A 31 10.15 4.21 -2.45
CA ASP A 31 9.07 4.71 -3.31
C ASP A 31 8.17 3.59 -3.84
N ALA A 32 8.76 2.48 -4.31
CA ALA A 32 8.00 1.34 -4.81
C ALA A 32 7.07 0.74 -3.73
N TYR A 33 7.59 0.56 -2.50
CA TYR A 33 6.83 -0.02 -1.40
C TYR A 33 5.72 0.93 -0.93
N SER A 34 6.06 2.20 -0.75
CA SER A 34 5.11 3.25 -0.37
C SER A 34 4.01 3.45 -1.41
N ARG A 35 4.34 3.30 -2.70
CA ARG A 35 3.36 3.34 -3.79
C ARG A 35 2.40 2.14 -3.73
N ALA A 36 2.90 0.94 -3.45
CA ALA A 36 2.05 -0.23 -3.31
C ALA A 36 1.03 -0.06 -2.17
N VAL A 37 1.47 0.42 -1.00
CA VAL A 37 0.58 0.70 0.15
C VAL A 37 -0.49 1.72 -0.23
N ARG A 38 -0.11 2.86 -0.84
CA ARG A 38 -1.07 3.89 -1.28
C ARG A 38 -2.10 3.36 -2.28
N ARG A 39 -1.68 2.55 -3.25
CA ARG A 39 -2.57 1.97 -4.27
C ARG A 39 -3.59 1.01 -3.67
N ILE A 40 -3.16 0.14 -2.76
CA ILE A 40 -4.04 -0.83 -2.12
C ILE A 40 -5.06 -0.10 -1.24
N SER A 41 -4.63 0.87 -0.44
CA SER A 41 -5.54 1.68 0.40
C SER A 41 -6.54 2.46 -0.43
N ALA A 42 -6.12 3.05 -1.54
CA ALA A 42 -7.02 3.74 -2.46
C ALA A 42 -8.02 2.79 -3.15
N TYR A 43 -7.63 1.56 -3.46
CA TYR A 43 -8.51 0.58 -4.10
C TYR A 43 -9.65 0.13 -3.19
N PHE A 44 -9.37 -0.10 -1.90
CA PHE A 44 -10.38 -0.53 -0.92
C PHE A 44 -11.03 0.62 -0.16
N ASP A 45 -10.56 1.85 -0.38
CA ASP A 45 -10.95 3.05 0.37
C ASP A 45 -10.87 2.86 1.90
N THR A 46 -9.86 2.10 2.36
CA THR A 46 -9.68 1.72 3.77
C THR A 46 -8.20 1.68 4.18
N CYS A 47 -7.97 1.70 5.49
CA CYS A 47 -6.64 1.66 6.08
C CYS A 47 -6.05 0.25 5.87
N PRO A 48 -4.78 0.12 5.44
CA PRO A 48 -4.23 -1.15 4.96
C PRO A 48 -4.07 -2.20 6.07
N ASP A 49 -4.06 -1.75 7.33
CA ASP A 49 -4.06 -2.62 8.51
C ASP A 49 -5.42 -3.29 8.78
N ASN A 50 -6.49 -2.87 8.10
CA ASN A 50 -7.80 -3.50 8.16
C ASN A 50 -8.02 -4.53 7.04
N LEU A 51 -7.04 -4.75 6.17
CA LEU A 51 -7.17 -5.64 5.02
C LEU A 51 -6.88 -7.09 5.41
N SER A 52 -7.73 -7.99 4.95
CA SER A 52 -7.48 -9.42 5.07
C SER A 52 -6.64 -9.94 3.91
N THR A 53 -6.02 -11.11 4.09
CA THR A 53 -5.33 -11.81 3.00
C THR A 53 -6.25 -12.11 1.82
N ASN A 54 -7.55 -12.29 2.06
CA ASN A 54 -8.53 -12.52 0.99
C ASN A 54 -8.77 -11.24 0.16
N ASP A 55 -8.77 -10.07 0.80
CA ASP A 55 -8.87 -8.79 0.09
C ASP A 55 -7.65 -8.59 -0.80
N LEU A 56 -6.45 -8.89 -0.31
CA LEU A 56 -5.23 -8.84 -1.11
C LEU A 56 -5.31 -9.77 -2.33
N LYS A 57 -5.82 -11.00 -2.18
CA LYS A 57 -6.03 -11.91 -3.32
C LYS A 57 -6.99 -11.33 -4.35
N ARG A 58 -8.08 -10.71 -3.91
CA ARG A 58 -9.04 -10.04 -4.81
C ARG A 58 -8.40 -8.87 -5.54
N TYR A 59 -7.60 -8.06 -4.85
CA TYR A 59 -6.86 -6.95 -5.45
C TYR A 59 -5.86 -7.42 -6.50
N PHE A 60 -5.05 -8.45 -6.20
CA PHE A 60 -4.10 -8.97 -7.19
C PHE A 60 -4.80 -9.65 -8.37
N SER A 61 -5.92 -10.34 -8.14
CA SER A 61 -6.71 -10.94 -9.22
C SER A 61 -7.29 -9.85 -10.13
N SER A 62 -7.89 -8.79 -9.57
CA SER A 62 -8.41 -7.67 -10.36
C SER A 62 -7.30 -6.89 -11.08
N LEU A 63 -6.10 -6.80 -10.49
CA LEU A 63 -4.94 -6.20 -11.13
C LEU A 63 -4.47 -7.00 -12.35
N ILE A 64 -4.48 -8.34 -12.26
CA ILE A 64 -4.13 -9.25 -13.37
C ILE A 64 -5.19 -9.14 -14.48
N ASP A 65 -6.47 -9.15 -14.11
CA ASP A 65 -7.57 -9.09 -15.08
C ASP A 65 -7.65 -7.72 -15.78
N SER A 66 -7.32 -6.64 -15.07
CA SER A 66 -7.31 -5.28 -15.63
C SER A 66 -6.06 -4.96 -16.45
N HIS A 67 -4.96 -5.70 -16.26
CA HIS A 67 -3.70 -5.46 -16.95
C HIS A 67 -2.97 -6.76 -17.30
N SER A 68 -3.14 -7.21 -18.55
CA SER A 68 -2.06 -7.94 -19.24
C SER A 68 -0.81 -7.06 -19.23
N ILE A 69 0.19 -7.40 -18.41
CA ILE A 69 1.59 -6.93 -18.42
C ILE A 69 1.80 -5.42 -18.65
N VAL A 70 2.24 -4.70 -17.61
CA VAL A 70 3.38 -3.74 -17.63
C VAL A 70 3.63 -3.39 -16.16
N PHE A 71 4.72 -3.87 -15.56
CA PHE A 71 5.48 -3.21 -14.47
C PHE A 71 6.62 -4.15 -14.03
N LEU A 72 7.56 -4.40 -14.95
CA LEU A 72 8.95 -4.71 -14.66
C LEU A 72 9.82 -3.91 -15.62
#